data_AF-A0A932IEY0-F1
#
_entry.id   AF-A0A932IEY0-F1
#
_cell.length_a   1.000
_cell.length_b   1.000
_cell.length_c   1.000
_cell.angle_alpha   90.00
_cell.angle_beta   90.00
_cell.angle_gamma   90.00
#
_symmetry.space_group_name_H-M   'P 1'
#
loop_
_entity.id
_entity.type
_entity.pdbx_description
1 polymer ?
#
loop_
_entity_poly.entity_id
_entity_poly.type
_entity_poly.pdbx_seq_one_letter_code
_entity_poly.pdbx_strand_id
1 'polypeptide(L)'
;ERLAQALARRGFTQGHFPSSMYCSTLGGWIAARSAGQFSTRYGKIEDQVLGGVAVLGDGTLVTQGPSPLRAPELDALIGAEGALGVWTQATLRIHPLPAAKAWRGFDMKMERAVAALEEVMASGLVPSVVRLYDPLDSLLHRRPPHSGGKGTTARLAAHWPRTARLLSTLAPNRCRLIVGVEGDGERVQCEMQHIIAAVQEHGGEDLGEAPGVAWYRRRYAISYEQSRAFRAGLAVDTMEVACAWERVMPVYASVRRAARAAGALVAAHISHIYVEGAAIYFTFALPIAWGTAAYDRVWQAALAVALSAGANVSHHHGTGRRKASALAQSLGGAMRTLGAIVQRFDPGGVLAGQSAPEPRKREPPRRQERPDDMTRATLASPALFAAAATARLAEIENGLASRGRSLRPAAQLFGAWQLGDAAQKHLLWRHNPQLGIIESMVAGVDAMVSGAPHFFVPAPRAASGPDMLPDLLRSAVERVWLRTSPWPALTLAWQGDLDWALRLAQELVRDA
;
A
#
# COMPACT_ATOMS: atom_id res chain seq x y z
N GLU A 1 -15.89 -3.27 15.64
CA GLU A 1 -15.74 -3.91 16.97
C GLU A 1 -16.56 -5.20 17.13
N ARG A 2 -17.89 -5.16 17.00
CA ARG A 2 -18.80 -6.31 17.22
C ARG A 2 -18.37 -7.59 16.50
N LEU A 3 -17.93 -7.49 15.23
CA LEU A 3 -17.40 -8.61 14.44
C LEU A 3 -16.19 -9.27 15.13
N ALA A 4 -15.21 -8.49 15.56
CA ALA A 4 -14.01 -9.01 16.20
C ALA A 4 -14.32 -9.69 17.53
N GLN A 5 -15.23 -9.13 18.34
CA GLN A 5 -15.67 -9.78 19.59
C GLN A 5 -16.39 -11.11 19.32
N ALA A 6 -17.23 -11.16 18.27
CA ALA A 6 -17.94 -12.37 17.88
C ALA A 6 -16.99 -13.48 17.38
N LEU A 7 -15.96 -13.12 16.62
CA LEU A 7 -14.90 -14.05 16.20
C LEU A 7 -14.06 -14.52 17.39
N ALA A 8 -13.66 -13.61 18.28
CA ALA A 8 -12.82 -13.93 19.43
C ALA A 8 -13.50 -14.93 20.37
N ARG A 9 -14.81 -14.80 20.61
CA ARG A 9 -15.59 -15.79 21.39
C ARG A 9 -15.59 -17.20 20.79
N ARG A 10 -15.25 -17.32 19.51
CA ARG A 10 -15.15 -18.59 18.78
C ARG A 10 -13.69 -19.02 18.56
N GLY A 11 -12.72 -18.35 19.16
CA GLY A 11 -11.30 -18.68 19.01
C GLY A 11 -10.65 -18.13 17.75
N PHE A 12 -11.29 -17.16 17.06
CA PHE A 12 -10.79 -16.60 15.80
C PHE A 12 -10.54 -15.08 15.86
N THR A 13 -9.73 -14.60 14.94
CA THR A 13 -9.51 -13.19 14.62
C THR A 13 -9.55 -13.00 13.11
N GLN A 14 -9.99 -11.83 12.67
CA GLN A 14 -9.85 -11.41 11.28
C GLN A 14 -8.53 -10.65 11.07
N GLY A 15 -7.91 -10.10 12.12
CA GLY A 15 -6.68 -9.32 11.99
C GLY A 15 -6.86 -7.90 11.44
N HIS A 16 -8.09 -7.47 11.11
CA HIS A 16 -8.34 -6.12 10.60
C HIS A 16 -8.78 -5.17 11.70
N PHE A 17 -7.83 -4.36 12.15
CA PHE A 17 -8.00 -3.45 13.27
C PHE A 17 -7.77 -2.00 12.84
N PRO A 18 -8.65 -1.38 12.02
CA PRO A 18 -8.49 0.02 11.65
C PRO A 18 -8.64 0.93 12.87
N SER A 19 -8.00 2.11 12.87
CA SER A 19 -8.13 3.05 14.00
C SER A 19 -9.58 3.51 14.23
N SER A 20 -10.42 3.44 13.20
CA SER A 20 -11.86 3.73 13.23
C SER A 20 -12.74 2.53 13.63
N MET A 21 -12.19 1.48 14.24
CA MET A 21 -12.89 0.20 14.51
C MET A 21 -14.23 0.32 15.26
N TYR A 22 -14.41 1.40 16.03
CA TYR A 22 -15.62 1.64 16.83
C TYR A 22 -16.76 2.30 16.05
N CYS A 23 -16.47 2.94 14.90
CA CYS A 23 -17.47 3.67 14.11
C CYS A 23 -17.54 3.23 12.64
N SER A 24 -16.58 2.45 12.15
CA SER A 24 -16.55 1.94 10.77
C SER A 24 -17.25 0.58 10.63
N THR A 25 -17.71 0.30 9.42
CA THR A 25 -18.44 -0.93 9.05
C THR A 25 -17.65 -1.76 8.05
N LEU A 26 -17.98 -3.06 7.93
CA LEU A 26 -17.36 -3.95 6.95
C LEU A 26 -17.55 -3.45 5.51
N GLY A 27 -18.76 -3.03 5.14
CA GLY A 27 -19.02 -2.45 3.81
C GLY A 27 -18.18 -1.21 3.55
N GLY A 28 -18.02 -0.33 4.56
CA GLY A 28 -17.14 0.83 4.47
C GLY A 28 -15.66 0.46 4.33
N TRP A 29 -15.21 -0.60 5.01
CA TRP A 29 -13.85 -1.11 4.87
C TRP A 29 -13.57 -1.51 3.43
N ILE A 30 -14.48 -2.29 2.83
CA ILE A 30 -14.37 -2.77 1.45
C ILE A 30 -14.43 -1.58 0.48
N ALA A 31 -15.42 -0.70 0.64
CA ALA A 31 -15.62 0.46 -0.23
C ALA A 31 -14.44 1.43 -0.22
N ALA A 32 -13.71 1.56 0.90
CA ALA A 32 -12.57 2.47 1.01
C ALA A 32 -11.19 1.79 0.86
N ARG A 33 -11.14 0.47 0.59
CA ARG A 33 -9.90 -0.33 0.62
C ARG A 33 -9.11 -0.14 1.91
N SER A 34 -9.80 -0.17 3.04
CA SER A 34 -9.18 0.16 4.32
C SER A 34 -8.03 -0.80 4.67
N ALA A 35 -7.11 -0.30 5.50
CA ALA A 35 -6.04 -1.09 6.12
C ALA A 35 -6.24 -1.13 7.64
N GLY A 36 -6.02 -2.31 8.24
CA GLY A 36 -6.01 -2.49 9.68
C GLY A 36 -4.60 -2.33 10.25
N GLN A 37 -4.48 -1.99 11.53
CA GLN A 37 -3.16 -1.80 12.19
C GLN A 37 -2.23 -3.01 12.11
N PHE A 38 -2.80 -4.20 11.84
CA PHE A 38 -2.10 -5.48 11.74
C PHE A 38 -1.98 -6.00 10.29
N SER A 39 -2.23 -5.14 9.29
CA SER A 39 -2.33 -5.54 7.89
C SER A 39 -1.04 -6.07 7.29
N THR A 40 0.13 -5.78 7.86
CA THR A 40 1.40 -6.36 7.39
C THR A 40 1.35 -7.89 7.49
N ARG A 41 0.74 -8.44 8.54
CA ARG A 41 0.58 -9.91 8.71
C ARG A 41 -0.72 -10.46 8.12
N TYR A 42 -1.85 -9.79 8.33
CA TYR A 42 -3.16 -10.34 7.97
C TYR A 42 -3.71 -9.85 6.63
N GLY A 43 -2.95 -9.02 5.92
CA GLY A 43 -3.42 -8.34 4.71
C GLY A 43 -4.36 -7.18 5.00
N LYS A 44 -4.66 -6.42 3.95
CA LYS A 44 -5.71 -5.40 3.95
C LYS A 44 -7.06 -6.04 3.62
N ILE A 45 -8.12 -5.24 3.52
CA ILE A 45 -9.47 -5.75 3.31
C ILE A 45 -9.60 -6.54 2.00
N GLU A 46 -8.92 -6.12 0.93
CA GLU A 46 -8.93 -6.81 -0.37
C GLU A 46 -8.35 -8.23 -0.32
N ASP A 47 -7.41 -8.48 0.60
CA ASP A 47 -6.79 -9.79 0.81
C ASP A 47 -7.69 -10.72 1.64
N GLN A 48 -8.61 -10.13 2.39
CA GLN A 48 -9.46 -10.82 3.35
C GLN A 48 -10.84 -11.13 2.78
N VAL A 49 -11.37 -10.35 1.84
CA VAL A 49 -12.65 -10.66 1.18
C VAL A 49 -12.47 -11.84 0.22
N LEU A 50 -13.29 -12.88 0.38
CA LEU A 50 -13.26 -14.10 -0.46
C LEU A 50 -14.47 -14.20 -1.39
N GLY A 51 -15.51 -13.39 -1.18
CA GLY A 51 -16.76 -13.43 -1.92
C GLY A 51 -17.85 -12.69 -1.14
N GLY A 52 -19.10 -12.74 -1.62
CA GLY A 52 -20.22 -12.12 -0.94
C GLY A 52 -21.39 -11.82 -1.86
N VAL A 53 -22.24 -10.89 -1.41
CA VAL A 53 -23.44 -10.44 -2.11
C VAL A 53 -23.38 -8.92 -2.26
N ALA A 54 -23.57 -8.43 -3.48
CA ALA A 54 -23.61 -7.01 -3.79
C ALA A 54 -24.72 -6.67 -4.79
N VAL A 55 -25.23 -5.44 -4.71
CA VAL A 55 -26.21 -4.89 -5.65
C VAL A 55 -25.55 -3.76 -6.42
N LEU A 56 -25.50 -3.85 -7.75
CA LEU A 56 -24.90 -2.82 -8.61
C LEU A 56 -25.86 -1.62 -8.79
N GLY A 57 -25.36 -0.52 -9.38
CA GLY A 57 -26.17 0.69 -9.62
C GLY A 57 -27.33 0.48 -10.60
N ASP A 58 -27.20 -0.49 -11.51
CA ASP A 58 -28.29 -0.93 -12.39
C ASP A 58 -29.29 -1.90 -11.71
N GLY A 59 -29.08 -2.22 -10.43
CA GLY A 59 -29.91 -3.15 -9.67
C GLY A 59 -29.51 -4.63 -9.79
N THR A 60 -28.48 -4.96 -10.58
CA THR A 60 -27.99 -6.34 -10.72
C THR A 60 -27.51 -6.89 -9.38
N LEU A 61 -28.00 -8.09 -9.01
CA LEU A 61 -27.54 -8.82 -7.83
C LEU A 61 -26.37 -9.73 -8.21
N VAL A 62 -25.21 -9.49 -7.61
CA VAL A 62 -24.02 -10.34 -7.73
C VAL A 62 -23.88 -11.17 -6.46
N THR A 63 -23.83 -12.50 -6.61
CA THR A 63 -23.69 -13.44 -5.47
C THR A 63 -22.58 -14.43 -5.76
N GLN A 64 -21.62 -14.54 -4.84
CA GLN A 64 -20.53 -15.50 -4.93
C GLN A 64 -20.15 -16.05 -3.55
N GLY A 65 -19.97 -17.36 -3.46
CA GLY A 65 -19.36 -18.01 -2.30
C GLY A 65 -17.86 -17.67 -2.15
N PRO A 66 -17.19 -18.18 -1.10
CA PRO A 66 -15.75 -17.99 -0.95
C PRO A 66 -14.99 -18.62 -2.12
N SER A 67 -14.15 -17.84 -2.78
CA SER A 67 -13.31 -18.28 -3.90
C SER A 67 -11.96 -17.57 -3.86
N PRO A 68 -10.85 -18.23 -4.24
CA PRO A 68 -9.60 -17.54 -4.50
C PRO A 68 -9.68 -16.58 -5.69
N LEU A 69 -10.61 -16.81 -6.63
CA LEU A 69 -10.92 -15.94 -7.75
C LEU A 69 -12.31 -15.32 -7.56
N ARG A 70 -12.37 -14.02 -7.26
CA ARG A 70 -13.63 -13.28 -7.12
C ARG A 70 -14.17 -12.90 -8.49
N ALA A 71 -15.49 -12.74 -8.58
CA ALA A 71 -16.15 -12.21 -9.76
C ALA A 71 -15.62 -10.80 -10.03
N PRO A 72 -15.35 -10.44 -11.30
CA PRO A 72 -14.83 -9.12 -11.66
C PRO A 72 -15.67 -7.97 -11.11
N GLU A 73 -16.98 -8.15 -11.02
CA GLU A 73 -17.90 -7.18 -10.42
C GLU A 73 -17.60 -6.97 -8.93
N LEU A 74 -17.41 -8.05 -8.16
CA LEU A 74 -17.07 -7.93 -6.74
C LEU A 74 -15.71 -7.29 -6.54
N ASP A 75 -14.71 -7.62 -7.37
CA ASP A 75 -13.39 -6.98 -7.32
C ASP A 75 -13.45 -5.49 -7.64
N ALA A 76 -14.25 -5.09 -8.64
CA ALA A 76 -14.44 -3.69 -9.01
C ALA A 76 -15.03 -2.87 -7.85
N LEU A 77 -15.90 -3.45 -7.03
CA LEU A 77 -16.52 -2.76 -5.90
C LEU A 77 -15.53 -2.49 -4.74
N ILE A 78 -14.38 -3.18 -4.66
CA ILE A 78 -13.39 -2.96 -3.61
C ILE A 78 -12.62 -1.66 -3.90
N GLY A 79 -12.92 -0.61 -3.12
CA GLY A 79 -12.38 0.72 -3.37
C GLY A 79 -13.21 1.60 -4.28
N ALA A 80 -14.39 1.15 -4.67
CA ALA A 80 -15.31 1.96 -5.47
C ALA A 80 -15.91 3.14 -4.69
N GLU A 81 -15.74 3.20 -3.37
CA GLU A 81 -16.30 4.26 -2.51
C GLU A 81 -17.82 4.45 -2.70
N GLY A 82 -18.53 3.35 -3.02
CA GLY A 82 -19.96 3.32 -3.30
C GLY A 82 -20.36 3.69 -4.73
N ALA A 83 -19.43 3.98 -5.62
CA ALA A 83 -19.72 4.44 -6.99
C ALA A 83 -20.25 3.36 -7.95
N LEU A 84 -20.06 2.08 -7.64
CA LEU A 84 -20.40 0.96 -8.53
C LEU A 84 -21.50 0.04 -8.00
N GLY A 85 -21.67 0.00 -6.68
CA GLY A 85 -22.64 -0.87 -6.03
C GLY A 85 -22.53 -0.86 -4.51
N VAL A 86 -23.41 -1.62 -3.88
CA VAL A 86 -23.53 -1.75 -2.43
C VAL A 86 -23.30 -3.20 -2.03
N TRP A 87 -22.29 -3.45 -1.20
CA TRP A 87 -22.11 -4.73 -0.54
C TRP A 87 -23.18 -4.93 0.53
N THR A 88 -23.90 -6.06 0.46
CA THR A 88 -24.91 -6.45 1.46
C THR A 88 -24.40 -7.57 2.36
N GLN A 89 -23.54 -8.44 1.85
CA GLN A 89 -22.89 -9.52 2.59
C GLN A 89 -21.46 -9.71 2.10
N ALA A 90 -20.54 -10.11 2.98
CA ALA A 90 -19.17 -10.45 2.59
C ALA A 90 -18.67 -11.67 3.36
N THR A 91 -17.99 -12.56 2.64
CA THR A 91 -17.30 -13.72 3.19
C THR A 91 -15.84 -13.36 3.41
N LEU A 92 -15.35 -13.51 4.64
CA LEU A 92 -14.01 -13.09 5.03
C LEU A 92 -13.13 -14.27 5.39
N ARG A 93 -11.85 -14.17 5.05
CA ARG A 93 -10.78 -14.96 5.64
C ARG A 93 -10.67 -14.62 7.13
N ILE A 94 -10.54 -15.67 7.93
CA ILE A 94 -10.31 -15.57 9.37
C ILE A 94 -9.13 -16.46 9.76
N HIS A 95 -8.57 -16.19 10.93
CA HIS A 95 -7.39 -16.86 11.47
C HIS A 95 -7.69 -17.29 12.90
N PRO A 96 -7.08 -18.37 13.41
CA PRO A 96 -7.10 -18.66 14.84
C PRO A 96 -6.57 -17.47 15.65
N LEU A 97 -7.05 -17.30 16.87
CA LEU A 97 -6.43 -16.36 17.80
C LEU A 97 -4.95 -16.75 18.00
N PRO A 98 -4.02 -15.78 17.98
CA PRO A 98 -2.61 -16.08 18.17
C PRO A 98 -2.36 -16.61 19.59
N ALA A 99 -1.58 -17.68 19.69
CA ALA A 99 -1.20 -18.28 20.97
C ALA A 99 -0.21 -17.41 21.76
N ALA A 100 0.62 -16.61 21.06
CA ALA A 100 1.60 -15.73 21.64
C ALA A 100 1.65 -14.36 20.93
N LYS A 101 2.10 -13.36 21.68
CA LYS A 101 2.38 -11.99 21.18
C LYS A 101 3.65 -11.47 21.82
N ALA A 102 4.51 -10.84 21.03
CA ALA A 102 5.68 -10.12 21.52
C ALA A 102 5.62 -8.66 21.05
N TRP A 103 6.06 -7.75 21.92
CA TRP A 103 6.09 -6.31 21.67
C TRP A 103 7.47 -5.78 21.97
N ARG A 104 7.93 -4.80 21.20
CA ARG A 104 9.21 -4.14 21.42
C ARG A 104 9.15 -2.66 21.05
N GLY A 105 9.91 -1.86 21.77
CA GLY A 105 10.13 -0.45 21.46
C GLY A 105 11.60 -0.15 21.28
N PHE A 106 11.92 0.73 20.33
CA PHE A 106 13.29 1.19 20.10
C PHE A 106 13.35 2.70 19.91
N ASP A 107 14.49 3.28 20.26
CA ASP A 107 14.81 4.66 19.90
C ASP A 107 16.00 4.73 18.94
N MET A 108 15.79 5.38 17.80
CA MET A 108 16.78 5.41 16.72
C MET A 108 16.58 6.58 15.75
N LYS A 109 17.48 6.78 14.79
CA LYS A 109 17.32 7.80 13.73
C LYS A 109 16.32 7.33 12.67
N MET A 110 15.54 8.25 12.11
CA MET A 110 14.48 7.94 11.12
C MET A 110 15.02 7.15 9.92
N GLU A 111 16.13 7.62 9.33
CA GLU A 111 16.74 7.04 8.14
C GLU A 111 17.22 5.60 8.40
N ARG A 112 17.82 5.39 9.57
CA ARG A 112 18.29 4.06 10.01
C ARG A 112 17.14 3.12 10.32
N ALA A 113 16.05 3.64 10.87
CA ALA A 113 14.84 2.85 11.11
C ALA A 113 14.20 2.38 9.80
N VAL A 114 14.14 3.24 8.80
CA VAL A 114 13.62 2.87 7.47
C VAL A 114 14.45 1.76 6.86
N ALA A 115 15.79 1.88 6.90
CA ALA A 115 16.69 0.84 6.40
C ALA A 115 16.54 -0.49 7.16
N ALA A 116 16.45 -0.45 8.49
CA ALA A 116 16.23 -1.65 9.30
C ALA A 116 14.89 -2.34 8.96
N LEU A 117 13.82 -1.55 8.75
CA LEU A 117 12.51 -2.10 8.41
C LEU A 117 12.46 -2.68 6.99
N GLU A 118 13.16 -2.06 6.04
CA GLU A 118 13.36 -2.61 4.69
C GLU A 118 14.08 -3.97 4.75
N GLU A 119 15.15 -4.06 5.53
CA GLU A 119 15.89 -5.31 5.73
C GLU A 119 15.04 -6.40 6.40
N VAL A 120 14.29 -6.06 7.45
CA VAL A 120 13.35 -6.97 8.10
C VAL A 120 12.36 -7.53 7.08
N MET A 121 11.76 -6.70 6.23
CA MET A 121 10.84 -7.18 5.19
C MET A 121 11.56 -8.01 4.11
N ALA A 122 12.78 -7.62 3.72
CA ALA A 122 13.57 -8.32 2.70
C ALA A 122 14.02 -9.71 3.14
N SER A 123 14.20 -9.93 4.45
CA SER A 123 14.50 -11.25 5.03
C SER A 123 13.29 -12.21 5.06
N GLY A 124 12.10 -11.74 4.71
CA GLY A 124 10.87 -12.53 4.70
C GLY A 124 10.12 -12.58 6.04
N LEU A 125 10.56 -11.79 7.03
CA LEU A 125 9.82 -11.61 8.28
C LEU A 125 8.58 -10.73 8.05
N VAL A 126 7.53 -10.99 8.82
CA VAL A 126 6.23 -10.34 8.62
C VAL A 126 5.68 -9.88 9.98
N PRO A 127 6.30 -8.82 10.56
CA PRO A 127 5.85 -8.29 11.82
C PRO A 127 4.39 -7.90 11.72
N SER A 128 3.65 -8.20 12.77
CA SER A 128 2.21 -7.93 12.80
C SER A 128 1.93 -6.44 12.89
N VAL A 129 2.77 -5.69 13.61
CA VAL A 129 2.65 -4.24 13.75
C VAL A 129 4.02 -3.62 13.59
N VAL A 130 4.08 -2.52 12.83
CA VAL A 130 5.21 -1.58 12.84
C VAL A 130 4.67 -0.16 12.91
N ARG A 131 5.22 0.65 13.82
CA ARG A 131 4.97 2.11 13.89
C ARG A 131 6.28 2.84 14.13
N LEU A 132 6.73 3.62 13.16
CA LEU A 132 7.90 4.48 13.30
C LEU A 132 7.44 5.93 13.38
N TYR A 133 7.47 6.50 14.58
CA TYR A 133 7.06 7.87 14.88
C TYR A 133 8.23 8.83 14.64
N ASP A 134 8.00 9.92 13.90
CA ASP A 134 9.02 10.96 13.74
C ASP A 134 9.37 11.64 15.08
N PRO A 135 10.41 12.49 15.14
CA PRO A 135 10.80 13.16 16.37
C PRO A 135 9.68 13.92 17.08
N LEU A 136 8.84 14.61 16.31
CA LEU A 136 7.75 15.42 16.86
C LEU A 136 6.64 14.50 17.38
N ASP A 137 6.24 13.50 16.59
CA ASP A 137 5.21 12.54 16.98
C ASP A 137 5.66 11.71 18.20
N SER A 138 6.94 11.35 18.25
CA SER A 138 7.57 10.65 19.38
C SER A 138 7.54 11.45 20.68
N LEU A 139 7.70 12.77 20.59
CA LEU A 139 7.59 13.68 21.75
C LEU A 139 6.14 13.77 22.24
N LEU A 140 5.18 13.84 21.31
CA LEU A 140 3.75 13.88 21.64
C LEU A 140 3.31 12.57 22.32
N HIS A 141 3.77 11.41 21.82
CA HIS A 141 3.48 10.10 22.41
C HIS A 141 4.09 9.87 23.80
N ARG A 142 5.12 10.66 24.20
CA ARG A 142 5.74 10.56 25.52
C ARG A 142 5.00 11.33 26.61
N ARG A 143 4.10 12.28 26.28
CA ARG A 143 3.45 13.13 27.28
C ARG A 143 2.24 12.45 27.93
N PRO A 144 2.09 12.51 29.27
CA PRO A 144 0.90 12.02 29.95
C PRO A 144 -0.32 12.92 29.65
N PRO A 145 -1.53 12.34 29.56
CA PRO A 145 -2.73 13.02 29.05
C PRO A 145 -3.34 14.11 29.95
N HIS A 146 -2.65 14.56 31.01
CA HIS A 146 -3.21 15.42 32.06
C HIS A 146 -2.80 16.91 32.00
N SER A 147 -2.08 17.36 30.98
CA SER A 147 -1.66 18.77 30.85
C SER A 147 -2.50 19.55 29.82
N GLY A 148 -3.78 19.75 30.11
CA GLY A 148 -4.68 20.60 29.32
C GLY A 148 -5.02 21.91 30.03
N GLY A 149 -4.28 22.98 29.75
CA GLY A 149 -4.59 24.33 30.24
C GLY A 149 -5.78 24.96 29.51
N LYS A 150 -6.62 25.70 30.25
CA LYS A 150 -7.68 26.56 29.70
C LYS A 150 -7.04 27.85 29.17
N GLY A 151 -7.22 28.22 27.89
CA GLY A 151 -6.92 29.61 27.47
C GLY A 151 -6.71 29.95 25.99
N THR A 152 -7.64 30.79 25.48
CA THR A 152 -7.49 31.85 24.45
C THR A 152 -7.02 31.52 23.03
N THR A 153 -8.00 31.34 22.13
CA THR A 153 -7.87 31.07 20.68
C THR A 153 -7.19 32.19 19.87
N ALA A 154 -7.38 33.47 20.22
CA ALA A 154 -6.83 34.60 19.45
C ALA A 154 -5.31 34.80 19.65
N ARG A 155 -4.79 34.59 20.86
CA ARG A 155 -3.35 34.75 21.16
C ARG A 155 -2.49 33.65 20.53
N LEU A 156 -3.04 32.43 20.44
CA LEU A 156 -2.39 31.29 19.79
C LEU A 156 -2.21 31.53 18.29
N ALA A 157 -3.22 32.03 17.58
CA ALA A 157 -3.16 32.27 16.14
C ALA A 157 -2.08 33.29 15.74
N ALA A 158 -1.92 34.38 16.52
CA ALA A 158 -0.94 35.43 16.23
C ALA A 158 0.53 34.97 16.42
N HIS A 159 0.77 34.01 17.32
CA HIS A 159 2.13 33.51 17.61
C HIS A 159 2.40 32.13 16.99
N TRP A 160 1.40 31.48 16.40
CA TRP A 160 1.46 30.12 15.89
C TRP A 160 2.64 29.85 14.93
N PRO A 161 2.97 30.72 13.96
CA PRO A 161 4.11 30.45 13.08
C PRO A 161 5.44 30.34 13.84
N ARG A 162 5.62 31.16 14.89
CA ARG A 162 6.80 31.11 15.76
C ARG A 162 6.78 29.88 16.67
N THR A 163 5.62 29.55 17.25
CA THR A 163 5.44 28.38 18.12
C THR A 163 5.62 27.07 17.35
N ALA A 164 5.05 26.93 16.15
CA ALA A 164 5.19 25.74 15.32
C ALA A 164 6.65 25.53 14.88
N ARG A 165 7.35 26.62 14.51
CA ARG A 165 8.78 26.57 14.19
C ARG A 165 9.63 26.16 15.41
N LEU A 166 9.36 26.74 16.58
CA LEU A 166 10.06 26.38 17.82
C LEU A 166 9.83 24.91 18.20
N LEU A 167 8.59 24.43 18.19
CA LEU A 167 8.28 23.03 18.49
C LEU A 167 8.92 22.06 17.48
N SER A 168 9.04 22.45 16.21
CA SER A 168 9.69 21.63 15.18
C SER A 168 11.21 21.53 15.32
N THR A 169 11.85 22.46 16.02
CA THR A 169 13.32 22.53 16.21
C THR A 169 13.78 21.95 17.55
N LEU A 170 12.88 21.89 18.55
CA LEU A 170 13.16 21.31 19.87
C LEU A 170 12.99 19.77 19.94
N ALA A 171 12.47 19.14 18.88
CA ALA A 171 12.29 17.69 18.88
C ALA A 171 13.65 16.98 18.84
N PRO A 172 13.96 16.07 19.79
CA PRO A 172 15.23 15.35 19.80
C PRO A 172 15.41 14.57 18.50
N ASN A 173 16.63 14.44 17.99
CA ASN A 173 16.92 13.70 16.76
C ASN A 173 16.83 12.16 16.94
N ARG A 174 15.74 11.69 17.57
CA ARG A 174 15.42 10.29 17.83
C ARG A 174 13.93 10.07 17.60
N CYS A 175 13.64 9.03 16.83
CA CYS A 175 12.31 8.51 16.52
C CYS A 175 12.01 7.32 17.44
N ARG A 176 10.73 7.06 17.70
CA ARG A 176 10.28 5.81 18.34
C ARG A 176 9.85 4.81 17.29
N LEU A 177 10.46 3.64 17.30
CA LEU A 177 9.96 2.46 16.60
C LEU A 177 9.20 1.56 17.57
N ILE A 178 7.99 1.15 17.22
CA ILE A 178 7.23 0.10 17.88
C ILE A 178 7.09 -1.07 16.92
N VAL A 179 7.41 -2.28 17.39
CA VAL A 179 7.23 -3.53 16.65
C VAL A 179 6.39 -4.51 17.47
N GLY A 180 5.50 -5.22 16.79
CA GLY A 180 4.70 -6.30 17.36
C GLY A 180 4.69 -7.52 16.46
N VAL A 181 4.73 -8.70 17.06
CA VAL A 181 4.63 -10.00 16.37
C VAL A 181 3.59 -10.83 17.10
N GLU A 182 2.67 -11.46 16.37
CA GLU A 182 1.71 -12.43 16.94
C GLU A 182 1.61 -13.71 16.10
N GLY A 183 1.38 -14.84 16.76
CA GLY A 183 1.39 -16.16 16.14
C GLY A 183 1.62 -17.28 17.16
N ASP A 184 2.28 -18.35 16.74
CA ASP A 184 2.71 -19.47 17.60
C ASP A 184 3.93 -19.09 18.43
N GLY A 185 4.06 -19.65 19.64
CA GLY A 185 5.06 -19.23 20.64
C GLY A 185 6.50 -19.21 20.13
N GLU A 186 6.98 -20.32 19.56
CA GLU A 186 8.35 -20.44 19.04
C GLU A 186 8.61 -19.48 17.88
N ARG A 187 7.64 -19.37 16.95
CA ARG A 187 7.73 -18.45 15.82
C ARG A 187 7.81 -17.00 16.28
N VAL A 188 6.97 -16.60 17.24
CA VAL A 188 6.94 -15.23 17.77
C VAL A 188 8.28 -14.86 18.41
N GLN A 189 8.85 -15.78 19.19
CA GLN A 189 10.15 -15.56 19.82
C GLN A 189 11.27 -15.42 18.79
N CYS A 190 11.34 -16.35 17.83
CA CYS A 190 12.34 -16.36 16.77
C CYS A 190 12.25 -15.10 15.87
N GLU A 191 11.04 -14.75 15.42
CA GLU A 191 10.80 -13.58 14.58
C GLU A 191 11.15 -12.28 15.32
N MET A 192 10.79 -12.15 16.60
CA MET A 192 11.15 -10.98 17.40
C MET A 192 12.67 -10.88 17.65
N GLN A 193 13.36 -12.00 17.88
CA GLN A 193 14.82 -12.00 18.07
C GLN A 193 15.55 -11.49 16.83
N HIS A 194 15.18 -11.94 15.63
CA HIS A 194 15.76 -11.45 14.39
C HIS A 194 15.47 -9.97 14.14
N ILE A 195 14.25 -9.51 14.45
CA ILE A 195 13.90 -8.09 14.37
C ILE A 195 14.76 -7.25 15.32
N ILE A 196 14.94 -7.70 16.57
CA ILE A 196 15.79 -7.00 17.56
C ILE A 196 17.22 -6.89 17.02
N ALA A 197 17.79 -7.99 16.53
CA ALA A 197 19.15 -8.00 15.97
C ALA A 197 19.29 -7.02 14.80
N ALA A 198 18.40 -7.09 13.80
CA ALA A 198 18.43 -6.19 12.65
C ALA A 198 18.30 -4.72 13.08
N VAL A 199 17.38 -4.38 13.99
CA VAL A 199 17.21 -3.00 14.46
C VAL A 199 18.45 -2.51 15.22
N GLN A 200 19.09 -3.37 16.03
CA GLN A 200 20.31 -3.05 16.77
C GLN A 200 21.53 -2.85 15.84
N GLU A 201 21.66 -3.64 14.78
CA GLU A 201 22.71 -3.49 13.76
C GLU A 201 22.63 -2.12 13.04
N HIS A 202 21.41 -1.59 12.87
CA HIS A 202 21.19 -0.23 12.36
C HIS A 202 21.30 0.86 13.43
N GLY A 203 21.73 0.53 14.65
CA GLY A 203 21.98 1.46 15.75
C GLY A 203 20.74 1.82 16.57
N GLY A 204 19.73 0.95 16.61
CA GLY A 204 18.57 1.10 17.47
C GLY A 204 18.83 0.69 18.92
N GLU A 205 18.44 1.56 19.86
CA GLU A 205 18.46 1.25 21.29
C GLU A 205 17.18 0.48 21.66
N ASP A 206 17.31 -0.76 22.13
CA ASP A 206 16.18 -1.57 22.62
C ASP A 206 15.71 -1.05 23.98
N LEU A 207 14.45 -0.63 24.03
CA LEU A 207 13.79 -0.13 25.25
C LEU A 207 12.96 -1.22 25.96
N GLY A 208 13.03 -2.45 25.46
CA GLY A 208 12.24 -3.58 25.93
C GLY A 208 10.77 -3.52 25.49
N GLU A 209 9.93 -4.25 26.19
CA GLU A 209 8.54 -4.51 25.78
C GLU A 209 7.58 -3.38 26.15
N ALA A 210 7.89 -2.63 27.21
CA ALA A 210 6.98 -1.69 27.83
C ALA A 210 6.42 -0.63 26.84
N PRO A 211 7.21 -0.01 25.94
CA PRO A 211 6.66 0.94 24.97
C PRO A 211 5.67 0.29 23.99
N GLY A 212 5.97 -0.93 23.52
CA GLY A 212 5.09 -1.65 22.59
C GLY A 212 3.80 -2.13 23.25
N VAL A 213 3.87 -2.61 24.51
CA VAL A 213 2.67 -2.94 25.30
C VAL A 213 1.82 -1.70 25.56
N ALA A 214 2.44 -0.58 25.91
CA ALA A 214 1.74 0.68 26.12
C ALA A 214 1.04 1.17 24.83
N TRP A 215 1.74 1.07 23.70
CA TRP A 215 1.15 1.34 22.38
C TRP A 215 -0.06 0.45 22.12
N TYR A 216 0.08 -0.87 22.30
CA TYR A 216 -1.00 -1.82 22.04
C TYR A 216 -2.26 -1.48 22.86
N ARG A 217 -2.11 -1.12 24.14
CA ARG A 217 -3.24 -0.72 25.00
C ARG A 217 -3.91 0.58 24.58
N ARG A 218 -3.17 1.52 24.00
CA ARG A 218 -3.63 2.90 23.70
C ARG A 218 -3.92 3.18 22.23
N ARG A 219 -3.72 2.20 21.34
CA ARG A 219 -3.79 2.36 19.87
C ARG A 219 -5.10 2.94 19.30
N TYR A 220 -6.18 3.04 20.09
CA TYR A 220 -7.44 3.69 19.69
C TYR A 220 -7.73 5.01 20.42
N ALA A 221 -6.87 5.43 21.36
CA ALA A 221 -7.08 6.64 22.16
C ALA A 221 -6.90 7.93 21.35
N ILE A 222 -6.07 7.91 20.30
CA ILE A 222 -5.66 9.09 19.52
C ILE A 222 -6.86 9.86 18.95
N SER A 223 -7.90 9.17 18.48
CA SER A 223 -9.10 9.83 17.92
C SER A 223 -9.83 10.71 18.95
N TYR A 224 -9.75 10.37 20.24
CA TYR A 224 -10.36 11.17 21.32
C TYR A 224 -9.52 12.39 21.72
N GLU A 225 -8.23 12.40 21.37
CA GLU A 225 -7.32 13.51 21.67
C GLU A 225 -7.50 14.69 20.69
N GLN A 226 -7.94 14.43 19.46
CA GLN A 226 -8.19 15.48 18.45
C GLN A 226 -9.24 16.51 18.93
N SER A 227 -10.26 16.07 19.68
CA SER A 227 -11.27 16.98 20.26
C SER A 227 -10.66 18.05 21.17
N ARG A 228 -9.52 17.78 21.81
CA ARG A 228 -8.80 18.77 22.64
C ARG A 228 -8.12 19.82 21.78
N ALA A 229 -7.53 19.42 20.66
CA ALA A 229 -6.90 20.36 19.72
C ALA A 229 -7.94 21.29 19.09
N PHE A 230 -9.10 20.76 18.67
CA PHE A 230 -10.21 21.58 18.19
C PHE A 230 -10.67 22.59 19.23
N ARG A 231 -10.82 22.18 20.50
CA ARG A 231 -11.15 23.08 21.61
C ARG A 231 -10.09 24.14 21.89
N ALA A 232 -8.83 23.85 21.59
CA ALA A 232 -7.72 24.80 21.68
C ALA A 232 -7.65 25.78 20.49
N GLY A 233 -8.56 25.66 19.51
CA GLY A 233 -8.60 26.53 18.32
C GLY A 233 -7.71 26.05 17.18
N LEU A 234 -7.31 24.77 17.16
CA LEU A 234 -6.51 24.16 16.10
C LEU A 234 -7.37 23.24 15.24
N ALA A 235 -7.28 23.39 13.92
CA ALA A 235 -7.69 22.38 12.97
C ALA A 235 -6.60 21.32 12.94
N VAL A 236 -6.98 20.05 13.12
CA VAL A 236 -6.09 18.90 13.02
C VAL A 236 -6.66 17.95 11.98
N ASP A 237 -5.81 17.50 11.07
CA ASP A 237 -6.20 16.56 10.03
C ASP A 237 -5.02 15.71 9.58
N THR A 238 -5.31 14.64 8.85
CA THR A 238 -4.36 13.60 8.54
C THR A 238 -4.39 13.24 7.06
N MET A 239 -3.20 13.14 6.46
CA MET A 239 -3.00 12.68 5.09
C MET A 239 -2.08 11.47 5.10
N GLU A 240 -2.41 10.49 4.29
CA GLU A 240 -1.60 9.29 4.13
C GLU A 240 -1.34 9.03 2.66
N VAL A 241 -0.17 8.46 2.41
CA VAL A 241 0.34 8.04 1.10
C VAL A 241 1.23 6.82 1.32
N ALA A 242 1.53 6.10 0.26
CA ALA A 242 2.57 5.07 0.26
C ALA A 242 3.51 5.24 -0.94
N CYS A 243 4.71 4.72 -0.78
CA CYS A 243 5.74 4.78 -1.81
C CYS A 243 6.73 3.62 -1.64
N ALA A 244 7.55 3.39 -2.66
CA ALA A 244 8.65 2.45 -2.60
C ALA A 244 9.69 2.87 -1.54
N TRP A 245 10.47 1.92 -1.04
CA TRP A 245 11.45 2.14 0.04
C TRP A 245 12.40 3.31 -0.26
N GLU A 246 12.95 3.40 -1.47
CA GLU A 246 13.88 4.46 -1.86
C GLU A 246 13.24 5.87 -1.88
N ARG A 247 11.90 5.93 -1.88
CA ARG A 247 11.12 7.19 -1.87
C ARG A 247 10.61 7.58 -0.49
N VAL A 248 10.67 6.69 0.51
CA VAL A 248 10.13 6.95 1.86
C VAL A 248 10.71 8.22 2.47
N MET A 249 12.04 8.33 2.53
CA MET A 249 12.71 9.51 3.10
C MET A 249 12.54 10.79 2.25
N PRO A 250 12.68 10.74 0.90
CA PRO A 250 12.35 11.88 0.05
C PRO A 250 10.92 12.42 0.24
N VAL A 251 9.91 11.55 0.26
CA VAL A 251 8.49 11.92 0.47
C VAL A 251 8.29 12.50 1.87
N TYR A 252 8.80 11.84 2.91
CA TYR A 252 8.74 12.33 4.29
C TYR A 252 9.32 13.75 4.41
N ALA A 253 10.50 13.99 3.82
CA ALA A 253 11.17 15.28 3.90
C ALA A 253 10.44 16.38 3.09
N SER A 254 10.00 16.06 1.87
CA SER A 254 9.35 17.04 0.97
C SER A 254 8.01 17.51 1.52
N VAL A 255 7.16 16.58 1.99
CA VAL A 255 5.84 16.89 2.55
C VAL A 255 5.98 17.75 3.81
N ARG A 256 6.90 17.38 4.72
CA ARG A 256 7.11 18.17 5.94
C ARG A 256 7.60 19.59 5.64
N ARG A 257 8.50 19.74 4.67
CA ARG A 257 8.98 21.05 4.23
C ARG A 257 7.83 21.89 3.64
N ALA A 258 7.02 21.31 2.76
CA ALA A 258 5.90 22.00 2.12
C ALA A 258 4.82 22.42 3.14
N ALA A 259 4.40 21.51 4.02
CA ALA A 259 3.41 21.81 5.05
C ALA A 259 3.87 22.91 6.02
N ARG A 260 5.15 22.90 6.41
CA ARG A 260 5.74 23.96 7.26
C ARG A 260 5.80 25.29 6.55
N ALA A 261 6.19 25.31 5.27
CA ALA A 261 6.20 26.52 4.46
C ALA A 261 4.79 27.11 4.31
N ALA A 262 3.76 26.25 4.26
CA ALA A 262 2.35 26.65 4.27
C ALA A 262 1.81 27.03 5.67
N GLY A 263 2.64 27.01 6.72
CA GLY A 263 2.31 27.48 8.07
C GLY A 263 1.74 26.41 9.02
N ALA A 264 1.70 25.14 8.61
CA ALA A 264 1.24 24.05 9.47
C ALA A 264 2.36 23.47 10.34
N LEU A 265 1.99 23.05 11.56
CA LEU A 265 2.76 22.05 12.29
C LEU A 265 2.51 20.70 11.63
N VAL A 266 3.55 19.91 11.43
CA VAL A 266 3.46 18.60 10.77
C VAL A 266 4.29 17.57 11.53
N ALA A 267 3.61 16.50 11.95
CA ALA A 267 4.19 15.26 12.45
C ALA A 267 3.96 14.17 11.41
N ALA A 268 4.77 13.11 11.46
CA ALA A 268 4.56 11.96 10.59
C ALA A 268 4.95 10.65 11.27
N HIS A 269 4.41 9.55 10.78
CA HIS A 269 4.87 8.23 11.15
C HIS A 269 4.73 7.23 10.00
N ILE A 270 5.62 6.24 9.95
CA ILE A 270 5.42 5.08 9.10
C ILE A 270 4.41 4.17 9.80
N SER A 271 3.32 3.92 9.08
CA SER A 271 2.12 3.28 9.60
C SER A 271 2.02 1.81 9.22
N HIS A 272 2.52 1.46 8.03
CA HIS A 272 2.52 0.11 7.49
C HIS A 272 3.79 -0.09 6.68
N ILE A 273 4.30 -1.31 6.66
CA ILE A 273 5.43 -1.73 5.84
C ILE A 273 5.04 -2.95 5.01
N TYR A 274 5.64 -3.02 3.84
CA TYR A 274 5.45 -4.02 2.80
C TYR A 274 6.82 -4.42 2.25
N VAL A 275 6.87 -5.50 1.49
CA VAL A 275 8.12 -5.92 0.84
C VAL A 275 8.64 -4.81 -0.09
N GLU A 276 7.74 -4.11 -0.77
CA GLU A 276 8.07 -3.11 -1.77
C GLU A 276 8.24 -1.69 -1.23
N GLY A 277 7.76 -1.40 -0.02
CA GLY A 277 7.74 -0.03 0.48
C GLY A 277 6.92 0.15 1.74
N ALA A 278 6.52 1.39 2.00
CA ALA A 278 5.88 1.76 3.25
C ALA A 278 4.80 2.83 3.07
N ALA A 279 3.84 2.83 4.00
CA ALA A 279 2.81 3.86 4.11
C ALA A 279 3.21 4.92 5.14
N ILE A 280 3.23 6.18 4.73
CA ILE A 280 3.55 7.33 5.58
C ILE A 280 2.26 8.07 5.91
N TYR A 281 2.06 8.33 7.19
CA TYR A 281 0.93 9.04 7.74
C TYR A 281 1.40 10.40 8.26
N PHE A 282 0.83 11.48 7.74
CA PHE A 282 1.12 12.85 8.14
C PHE A 282 -0.04 13.41 8.95
N THR A 283 0.26 14.09 10.05
CA THR A 283 -0.72 14.83 10.86
C THR A 283 -0.37 16.31 10.78
N PHE A 284 -1.33 17.12 10.32
CA PHE A 284 -1.20 18.57 10.22
C PHE A 284 -1.99 19.26 11.33
N ALA A 285 -1.44 20.34 11.87
CA ALA A 285 -2.16 21.23 12.78
C ALA A 285 -1.94 22.70 12.42
N LEU A 286 -3.01 23.47 12.40
CA LEU A 286 -3.00 24.91 12.11
C LEU A 286 -4.17 25.63 12.82
N PRO A 287 -4.14 26.94 13.04
CA PRO A 287 -5.21 27.67 13.70
C PRO A 287 -6.50 27.68 12.86
N ILE A 288 -7.63 27.37 13.48
CA ILE A 288 -8.96 27.44 12.85
C ILE A 288 -9.24 28.87 12.34
N ALA A 289 -8.75 29.87 13.08
CA ALA A 289 -8.92 31.29 12.75
C ALA A 289 -8.31 31.69 11.39
N TRP A 290 -7.42 30.89 10.80
CA TRP A 290 -6.87 31.15 9.47
C TRP A 290 -7.81 30.76 8.32
N GLY A 291 -8.93 30.11 8.63
CA GLY A 291 -9.97 29.75 7.67
C GLY A 291 -9.61 28.54 6.79
N THR A 292 -10.61 28.08 6.04
CA THR A 292 -10.52 26.90 5.16
C THR A 292 -9.50 27.08 4.04
N ALA A 293 -9.33 28.30 3.51
CA ALA A 293 -8.34 28.55 2.46
C ALA A 293 -6.89 28.27 2.92
N ALA A 294 -6.55 28.54 4.19
CA ALA A 294 -5.23 28.19 4.72
C ALA A 294 -5.04 26.67 4.86
N TYR A 295 -6.09 26.00 5.32
CA TYR A 295 -6.15 24.55 5.43
C TYR A 295 -6.01 23.86 4.06
N ASP A 296 -6.73 24.34 3.05
CA ASP A 296 -6.68 23.79 1.70
C ASP A 296 -5.31 23.99 1.05
N ARG A 297 -4.65 25.14 1.29
CA ARG A 297 -3.27 25.38 0.83
C ARG A 297 -2.29 24.37 1.40
N VAL A 298 -2.39 24.04 2.69
CA VAL A 298 -1.54 23.03 3.33
C VAL A 298 -1.75 21.67 2.68
N TRP A 299 -3.01 21.26 2.51
CA TRP A 299 -3.37 20.00 1.88
C TRP A 299 -2.89 19.88 0.43
N GLN A 300 -3.14 20.91 -0.39
CA GLN A 300 -2.73 20.95 -1.79
C GLN A 300 -1.21 20.91 -1.93
N ALA A 301 -0.49 21.72 -1.15
CA ALA A 301 0.97 21.74 -1.18
C ALA A 301 1.55 20.39 -0.74
N ALA A 302 1.04 19.80 0.34
CA ALA A 302 1.50 18.51 0.87
C ALA A 302 1.25 17.36 -0.12
N LEU A 303 0.04 17.26 -0.67
CA LEU A 303 -0.30 16.19 -1.61
C LEU A 303 0.47 16.32 -2.92
N ALA A 304 0.59 17.53 -3.48
CA ALA A 304 1.32 17.76 -4.71
C ALA A 304 2.79 17.33 -4.61
N VAL A 305 3.49 17.74 -3.54
CA VAL A 305 4.91 17.35 -3.37
C VAL A 305 5.07 15.87 -3.03
N ALA A 306 4.08 15.22 -2.40
CA ALA A 306 4.11 13.79 -2.17
C ALA A 306 4.08 13.04 -3.52
N LEU A 307 3.17 13.41 -4.41
CA LEU A 307 3.04 12.82 -5.74
C LEU A 307 4.29 13.07 -6.59
N SER A 308 4.79 14.32 -6.62
CA SER A 308 6.03 14.64 -7.35
C SER A 308 7.27 13.93 -6.79
N ALA A 309 7.25 13.53 -5.52
CA ALA A 309 8.31 12.74 -4.90
C ALA A 309 8.15 11.21 -5.10
N GLY A 310 7.12 10.77 -5.84
CA GLY A 310 6.90 9.37 -6.20
C GLY A 310 5.98 8.61 -5.24
N ALA A 311 5.17 9.30 -4.42
CA ALA A 311 4.13 8.66 -3.63
C ALA A 311 2.85 8.44 -4.43
N ASN A 312 2.03 7.48 -3.98
CA ASN A 312 0.67 7.29 -4.48
C ASN A 312 -0.30 8.33 -3.89
N VAL A 313 -1.53 8.35 -4.40
CA VAL A 313 -2.58 9.28 -3.95
C VAL A 313 -3.09 8.94 -2.56
N SER A 314 -3.25 7.65 -2.25
CA SER A 314 -3.75 7.14 -0.98
C SER A 314 -3.26 5.72 -0.77
N HIS A 315 -3.00 5.37 0.49
CA HIS A 315 -2.79 4.00 0.92
C HIS A 315 -4.08 3.32 1.40
N HIS A 316 -4.95 4.02 2.16
CA HIS A 316 -6.13 3.41 2.81
C HIS A 316 -7.25 4.38 3.23
N HIS A 317 -7.09 5.70 3.09
CA HIS A 317 -8.21 6.64 3.32
C HIS A 317 -9.18 6.68 2.12
N GLY A 318 -8.73 6.21 0.96
CA GLY A 318 -9.42 6.40 -0.30
C GLY A 318 -9.15 7.79 -0.88
N THR A 319 -9.90 8.09 -1.92
CA THR A 319 -9.75 9.30 -2.71
C THR A 319 -10.82 10.32 -2.33
N GLY A 320 -12.08 9.88 -2.25
CA GLY A 320 -13.26 10.71 -2.12
C GLY A 320 -13.20 11.95 -3.03
N ARG A 321 -13.95 12.99 -2.63
CA ARG A 321 -13.90 14.29 -3.32
C ARG A 321 -12.58 15.04 -3.10
N ARG A 322 -11.95 14.81 -1.95
CA ARG A 322 -10.75 15.57 -1.52
C ARG A 322 -9.54 15.31 -2.40
N LYS A 323 -9.32 14.06 -2.80
CA LYS A 323 -8.18 13.67 -3.64
C LYS A 323 -8.59 13.34 -5.08
N ALA A 324 -9.85 13.59 -5.48
CA ALA A 324 -10.35 13.27 -6.83
C ALA A 324 -9.49 13.91 -7.95
N SER A 325 -9.12 15.18 -7.82
CA SER A 325 -8.25 15.84 -8.82
C SER A 325 -6.86 15.19 -8.87
N ALA A 326 -6.30 14.82 -7.72
CA ALA A 326 -5.00 14.15 -7.64
C ALA A 326 -5.06 12.74 -8.22
N LEU A 327 -6.16 12.01 -7.99
CA LEU A 327 -6.43 10.72 -8.62
C LEU A 327 -6.51 10.87 -10.14
N ALA A 328 -7.26 11.85 -10.64
CA ALA A 328 -7.38 12.10 -12.07
C ALA A 328 -6.04 12.43 -12.73
N GLN A 329 -5.19 13.21 -12.07
CA GLN A 329 -3.83 13.49 -12.53
C GLN A 329 -2.96 12.23 -12.52
N SER A 330 -3.03 11.44 -11.44
CA SER A 330 -2.24 10.21 -11.30
C SER A 330 -2.65 9.12 -12.28
N LEU A 331 -3.94 8.99 -12.59
CA LEU A 331 -4.47 7.99 -13.52
C LEU A 331 -4.42 8.46 -14.98
N GLY A 332 -4.42 9.77 -15.21
CA GLY A 332 -4.37 10.37 -16.55
C GLY A 332 -5.44 9.77 -17.48
N GLY A 333 -5.00 9.18 -18.60
CA GLY A 333 -5.88 8.56 -19.59
C GLY A 333 -6.75 7.41 -19.04
N ALA A 334 -6.32 6.74 -17.97
CA ALA A 334 -7.08 5.65 -17.35
C ALA A 334 -8.39 6.12 -16.68
N MET A 335 -8.56 7.43 -16.46
CA MET A 335 -9.85 7.99 -16.03
C MET A 335 -10.99 7.69 -17.02
N ARG A 336 -10.69 7.50 -18.31
CA ARG A 336 -11.71 7.08 -19.29
C ARG A 336 -12.20 5.66 -19.03
N THR A 337 -11.27 4.75 -18.71
CA THR A 337 -11.60 3.37 -18.36
C THR A 337 -12.42 3.31 -17.09
N LEU A 338 -12.00 4.05 -16.05
CA LEU A 338 -12.78 4.15 -14.81
C LEU A 338 -14.19 4.69 -15.07
N GLY A 339 -14.32 5.73 -15.90
CA GLY A 339 -15.61 6.27 -16.30
C GLY A 339 -16.49 5.26 -17.06
N ALA A 340 -15.91 4.45 -17.95
CA ALA A 340 -16.64 3.40 -18.66
C ALA A 340 -17.13 2.29 -17.72
N ILE A 341 -16.31 1.91 -16.73
CA ILE A 341 -16.71 0.96 -15.68
C ILE A 341 -17.88 1.53 -14.88
N VAL A 342 -17.77 2.78 -14.41
CA VAL A 342 -18.86 3.45 -13.69
C VAL A 342 -20.14 3.46 -14.51
N GLN A 343 -20.07 3.85 -15.78
CA GLN A 343 -21.24 3.87 -16.67
C GLN A 343 -21.84 2.47 -16.88
N ARG A 344 -21.02 1.42 -16.90
CA ARG A 344 -21.51 0.04 -17.06
C ARG A 344 -22.25 -0.46 -15.82
N PHE A 345 -21.79 -0.07 -14.64
CA PHE A 345 -22.30 -0.53 -13.35
C PHE A 345 -23.46 0.35 -12.83
N ASP A 346 -23.48 1.63 -13.20
CA ASP A 346 -24.50 2.60 -12.80
C ASP A 346 -24.90 3.51 -13.99
N PRO A 347 -25.57 2.98 -15.02
CA PRO A 347 -25.96 3.75 -16.20
C PRO A 347 -26.97 4.86 -15.89
N GLY A 348 -27.75 4.71 -14.81
CA GLY A 348 -28.73 5.69 -14.34
C GLY A 348 -28.13 6.78 -13.46
N GLY A 349 -26.87 6.65 -13.04
CA GLY A 349 -26.22 7.58 -12.11
C GLY A 349 -26.87 7.60 -10.71
N VAL A 350 -27.52 6.50 -10.31
CA VAL A 350 -28.29 6.40 -9.06
C VAL A 350 -27.38 6.42 -7.84
N LEU A 351 -26.18 5.85 -7.96
CA LEU A 351 -25.24 5.72 -6.87
C LEU A 351 -24.41 6.98 -6.63
N ALA A 352 -24.46 7.96 -7.56
CA ALA A 352 -23.77 9.25 -7.53
C ALA A 352 -22.51 9.22 -6.65
N GLY A 353 -21.56 8.36 -7.05
CA GLY A 353 -20.35 8.09 -6.29
C GLY A 353 -19.52 9.36 -6.08
N GLN A 354 -18.80 9.41 -4.96
CA GLN A 354 -18.03 10.59 -4.54
C GLN A 354 -16.83 10.93 -5.44
N SER A 355 -16.55 10.10 -6.46
CA SER A 355 -15.43 10.22 -7.39
C SER A 355 -15.87 10.38 -8.87
N ALA A 356 -17.17 10.54 -9.14
CA ALA A 356 -17.64 10.82 -10.50
C ALA A 356 -17.31 12.29 -10.88
N PRO A 357 -16.70 12.54 -12.06
CA PRO A 357 -16.54 13.91 -12.54
C PRO A 357 -17.92 14.51 -12.88
N GLU A 358 -18.06 15.83 -12.70
CA GLU A 358 -19.26 16.59 -13.09
C GLU A 358 -19.74 16.22 -14.52
N PRO A 359 -21.06 16.20 -14.76
CA PRO A 359 -21.61 15.78 -16.05
C PRO A 359 -21.13 16.70 -17.19
N ARG A 360 -20.64 16.08 -18.27
CA ARG A 360 -19.97 16.75 -19.41
C ARG A 360 -20.92 17.46 -20.39
N LYS A 361 -20.37 18.47 -21.08
CA LYS A 361 -20.65 18.74 -22.51
C LYS A 361 -19.36 18.57 -23.37
N ARG A 362 -19.57 18.12 -24.62
CA ARG A 362 -18.68 17.58 -25.69
C ARG A 362 -17.50 18.51 -26.13
N GLU A 363 -16.47 18.16 -26.94
CA GLU A 363 -16.21 17.24 -28.10
C GLU A 363 -14.68 16.90 -28.21
N PRO A 364 -14.16 15.99 -29.08
CA PRO A 364 -12.79 15.43 -28.98
C PRO A 364 -11.74 16.06 -29.92
N PRO A 365 -10.44 16.12 -29.56
CA PRO A 365 -9.36 16.40 -30.51
C PRO A 365 -8.47 15.19 -30.86
N ARG A 366 -7.79 15.30 -32.03
CA ARG A 366 -7.06 14.26 -32.79
C ARG A 366 -5.67 13.89 -32.23
N ARG A 367 -5.22 12.67 -32.58
CA ARG A 367 -3.99 11.97 -32.17
C ARG A 367 -2.72 12.54 -32.84
N GLN A 368 -1.58 12.55 -32.15
CA GLN A 368 -0.23 12.82 -32.70
C GLN A 368 0.79 11.73 -32.29
N GLU A 369 1.81 11.53 -33.14
CA GLU A 369 2.78 10.43 -33.16
C GLU A 369 3.94 10.55 -32.15
N ARG A 370 4.55 9.40 -31.81
CA ARG A 370 5.71 9.23 -30.91
C ARG A 370 7.04 9.40 -31.68
N PRO A 371 8.08 10.01 -31.08
CA PRO A 371 9.47 9.79 -31.47
C PRO A 371 10.12 8.62 -30.70
N ASP A 372 10.90 7.83 -31.42
CA ASP A 372 11.77 6.76 -30.94
C ASP A 372 13.09 7.26 -30.34
N ASP A 373 13.76 6.34 -29.66
CA ASP A 373 15.11 6.36 -29.06
C ASP A 373 15.28 6.97 -27.65
N MET A 374 15.56 6.09 -26.69
CA MET A 374 16.58 6.31 -25.66
C MET A 374 17.29 5.00 -25.30
N THR A 375 18.61 4.98 -25.47
CA THR A 375 19.51 3.98 -24.87
C THR A 375 20.21 4.58 -23.64
N ARG A 376 20.34 3.76 -22.57
CA ARG A 376 21.13 3.86 -21.30
C ARG A 376 20.52 4.56 -20.06
N ALA A 377 20.45 3.83 -18.94
CA ALA A 377 21.10 4.19 -17.65
C ALA A 377 21.04 3.08 -16.54
N THR A 378 22.16 3.06 -15.79
CA THR A 378 22.62 2.66 -14.43
C THR A 378 21.70 2.14 -13.30
N LEU A 379 22.27 1.39 -12.33
CA LEU A 379 21.57 0.63 -11.28
C LEU A 379 22.29 0.56 -9.90
N ALA A 380 21.51 0.60 -8.79
CA ALA A 380 21.84 0.07 -7.46
C ALA A 380 20.56 -0.29 -6.63
N SER A 381 20.66 -1.33 -5.77
CA SER A 381 19.61 -2.00 -4.96
C SER A 381 18.48 -2.70 -5.77
N PRO A 382 17.50 -3.49 -5.21
CA PRO A 382 16.74 -4.49 -5.98
C PRO A 382 16.22 -3.93 -7.30
N ALA A 383 16.65 -4.53 -8.42
CA ALA A 383 16.48 -3.87 -9.71
C ALA A 383 15.13 -4.24 -10.30
N LEU A 384 14.41 -3.20 -10.66
CA LEU A 384 13.43 -3.26 -11.72
C LEU A 384 14.17 -3.39 -13.05
N PHE A 385 13.93 -4.49 -13.76
CA PHE A 385 14.53 -4.80 -15.04
C PHE A 385 13.45 -4.68 -16.13
N ALA A 386 13.58 -3.71 -17.03
CA ALA A 386 12.68 -3.59 -18.17
C ALA A 386 13.19 -4.43 -19.34
N ALA A 387 12.31 -5.18 -19.97
CA ALA A 387 12.58 -5.84 -21.24
C ALA A 387 11.41 -5.68 -22.20
N ALA A 388 11.72 -5.71 -23.50
CA ALA A 388 10.70 -5.77 -24.55
C ALA A 388 9.86 -7.03 -24.35
N ALA A 389 8.55 -6.93 -24.60
CA ALA A 389 7.65 -8.08 -24.53
C ALA A 389 8.10 -9.21 -25.46
N THR A 390 8.81 -8.89 -26.54
CA THR A 390 9.32 -9.84 -27.53
C THR A 390 10.63 -10.54 -27.12
N ALA A 391 11.33 -10.06 -26.08
CA ALA A 391 12.60 -10.65 -25.65
C ALA A 391 12.38 -12.05 -25.06
N ARG A 392 13.29 -12.99 -25.31
CA ARG A 392 13.18 -14.34 -24.76
C ARG A 392 13.64 -14.37 -23.30
N LEU A 393 12.98 -15.20 -22.49
CA LEU A 393 13.37 -15.36 -21.08
C LEU A 393 14.82 -15.82 -20.90
N ALA A 394 15.34 -16.67 -21.80
CA ALA A 394 16.74 -17.09 -21.76
C ALA A 394 17.73 -15.95 -22.05
N GLU A 395 17.40 -15.03 -22.96
CA GLU A 395 18.25 -13.88 -23.28
C GLU A 395 18.32 -12.91 -22.10
N ILE A 396 17.19 -12.72 -21.44
CA ILE A 396 17.09 -11.92 -20.22
C ILE A 396 17.88 -12.56 -19.08
N GLU A 397 17.73 -13.87 -18.86
CA GLU A 397 18.45 -14.61 -17.81
C GLU A 397 19.95 -14.55 -18.02
N ASN A 398 20.44 -14.74 -19.24
CA ASN A 398 21.87 -14.62 -19.56
C ASN A 398 22.39 -13.21 -19.29
N GLY A 399 21.61 -12.18 -19.64
CA GLY A 399 21.93 -10.79 -19.33
C GLY A 399 21.99 -10.50 -17.83
N LEU A 400 21.12 -11.12 -17.02
CA LEU A 400 21.06 -10.96 -15.57
C LEU A 400 22.17 -11.76 -14.85
N ALA A 401 22.49 -12.96 -15.32
CA ALA A 401 23.52 -13.81 -14.76
C ALA A 401 24.90 -13.13 -14.78
N SER A 402 25.20 -12.37 -15.85
CA SER A 402 26.42 -11.55 -15.94
C SER A 402 26.54 -10.47 -14.84
N ARG A 403 25.46 -10.20 -14.10
CA ARG A 403 25.36 -9.19 -13.04
C ARG A 403 25.06 -9.80 -11.67
N GLY A 404 25.23 -11.11 -11.51
CA GLY A 404 24.97 -11.84 -10.26
C GLY A 404 23.48 -11.87 -9.86
N ARG A 405 22.57 -11.85 -10.84
CA ARG A 405 21.11 -11.83 -10.63
C ARG A 405 20.44 -12.93 -11.46
N SER A 406 19.20 -13.29 -11.12
CA SER A 406 18.44 -14.35 -11.81
C SER A 406 16.93 -14.13 -11.70
N LEU A 407 16.18 -14.51 -12.74
CA LEU A 407 14.71 -14.65 -12.74
C LEU A 407 14.26 -16.03 -12.21
N ARG A 408 15.18 -16.97 -12.02
CA ARG A 408 14.95 -18.34 -11.52
C ARG A 408 13.82 -19.07 -12.29
N PRO A 409 13.22 -20.19 -11.79
CA PRO A 409 13.00 -21.39 -12.62
C PRO A 409 12.16 -21.17 -13.90
N ALA A 410 11.35 -20.10 -13.96
CA ALA A 410 10.65 -19.69 -15.17
C ALA A 410 11.59 -19.51 -16.38
N ALA A 411 12.76 -18.90 -16.22
CA ALA A 411 13.68 -18.72 -17.35
C ALA A 411 14.42 -20.01 -17.76
N GLN A 412 14.57 -20.97 -16.84
CA GLN A 412 15.17 -22.27 -17.12
C GLN A 412 14.18 -23.23 -17.80
N LEU A 413 12.91 -23.19 -17.41
CA LEU A 413 11.85 -24.05 -17.95
C LEU A 413 11.18 -23.48 -19.20
N PHE A 414 11.12 -22.15 -19.32
CA PHE A 414 10.43 -21.45 -20.41
C PHE A 414 11.38 -20.53 -21.19
N GLY A 415 12.67 -20.86 -21.26
CA GLY A 415 13.70 -20.00 -21.87
C GLY A 415 13.42 -19.58 -23.31
N ALA A 416 12.69 -20.39 -24.07
CA ALA A 416 12.28 -20.10 -25.46
C ALA A 416 11.08 -19.14 -25.59
N TRP A 417 10.36 -18.88 -24.49
CA TRP A 417 9.16 -18.05 -24.50
C TRP A 417 9.50 -16.57 -24.53
N GLN A 418 8.69 -15.79 -25.26
CA GLN A 418 8.75 -14.34 -25.20
C GLN A 418 8.22 -13.86 -23.84
N LEU A 419 8.81 -12.80 -23.33
CA LEU A 419 8.51 -12.24 -22.01
C LEU A 419 7.04 -11.83 -21.89
N GLY A 420 6.46 -11.26 -22.94
CA GLY A 420 5.05 -10.88 -23.01
C GLY A 420 4.12 -12.08 -22.90
N ASP A 421 4.42 -13.16 -23.63
CA ASP A 421 3.62 -14.38 -23.60
C ASP A 421 3.71 -15.08 -22.23
N ALA A 422 4.91 -15.14 -21.65
CA ALA A 422 5.11 -15.70 -20.32
C ALA A 422 4.41 -14.87 -19.23
N ALA A 423 4.41 -13.54 -19.39
CA ALA A 423 3.67 -12.60 -18.57
C ALA A 423 2.16 -12.61 -18.85
N GLN A 424 1.66 -13.22 -19.93
CA GLN A 424 0.22 -13.41 -20.13
C GLN A 424 -0.26 -14.74 -19.55
N LYS A 425 0.56 -15.79 -19.63
CA LYS A 425 0.19 -17.14 -19.20
C LYS A 425 0.49 -17.44 -17.74
N HIS A 426 0.60 -16.42 -16.90
CA HIS A 426 0.84 -16.62 -15.47
C HIS A 426 2.18 -17.32 -15.10
N LEU A 427 3.17 -17.35 -16.01
CA LEU A 427 4.43 -18.11 -15.83
C LEU A 427 5.50 -17.37 -15.02
N LEU A 428 5.36 -16.05 -14.88
CA LEU A 428 6.23 -15.18 -14.08
C LEU A 428 5.73 -14.91 -12.65
N TRP A 429 4.87 -15.78 -12.12
CA TRP A 429 4.29 -15.69 -10.78
C TRP A 429 4.85 -16.84 -9.95
N ARG A 430 5.34 -16.52 -8.75
CA ARG A 430 5.93 -17.48 -7.84
C ARG A 430 5.00 -17.74 -6.68
N HIS A 431 4.58 -18.99 -6.48
CA HIS A 431 3.98 -19.36 -5.22
C HIS A 431 5.07 -19.37 -4.13
N ASN A 432 4.88 -18.59 -3.07
CA ASN A 432 5.67 -18.67 -1.84
C ASN A 432 4.88 -19.51 -0.83
N PRO A 433 5.17 -20.82 -0.70
CA PRO A 433 4.40 -21.72 0.15
C PRO A 433 4.58 -21.46 1.64
N GLN A 434 5.67 -20.82 2.07
CA GLN A 434 5.92 -20.51 3.48
C GLN A 434 5.05 -19.35 3.97
N LEU A 435 4.79 -18.40 3.08
CA LEU A 435 3.97 -17.24 3.39
C LEU A 435 2.53 -17.38 2.86
N GLY A 436 2.22 -18.43 2.09
CA GLY A 436 0.89 -18.72 1.55
C GLY A 436 0.42 -17.75 0.47
N ILE A 437 1.36 -17.20 -0.31
CA ILE A 437 1.13 -16.00 -1.10
C ILE A 437 1.81 -16.09 -2.50
N ILE A 438 1.20 -15.50 -3.55
CA ILE A 438 1.75 -15.50 -4.93
C ILE A 438 2.55 -14.21 -5.21
N GLU A 439 3.87 -14.31 -5.32
CA GLU A 439 4.79 -13.19 -5.60
C GLU A 439 4.83 -12.95 -7.12
N SER A 440 4.44 -11.76 -7.56
CA SER A 440 4.61 -11.37 -8.96
C SER A 440 6.08 -11.01 -9.22
N MET A 441 6.72 -11.70 -10.16
CA MET A 441 8.02 -11.24 -10.69
C MET A 441 7.83 -10.07 -11.65
N VAL A 442 6.60 -9.81 -12.10
CA VAL A 442 6.25 -8.64 -12.90
C VAL A 442 5.95 -7.45 -11.98
N ALA A 443 6.71 -6.38 -12.15
CA ALA A 443 6.55 -5.09 -11.48
C ALA A 443 5.79 -4.06 -12.33
N GLY A 444 5.59 -4.31 -13.62
CA GLY A 444 4.95 -3.37 -14.54
C GLY A 444 4.83 -3.93 -15.95
N VAL A 445 3.89 -3.45 -16.75
CA VAL A 445 3.77 -3.69 -18.19
C VAL A 445 3.35 -2.42 -18.90
N ASP A 446 4.01 -2.07 -20.01
CA ASP A 446 3.49 -1.09 -20.96
C ASP A 446 2.56 -1.82 -21.92
N ALA A 447 1.35 -1.32 -22.14
CA ALA A 447 0.43 -1.89 -23.13
C ALA A 447 -0.43 -0.85 -23.87
N MET A 448 -0.82 -1.18 -25.10
CA MET A 448 -1.63 -0.35 -26.00
C MET A 448 -3.12 -0.68 -25.92
N VAL A 449 -3.85 -0.01 -25.03
CA VAL A 449 -5.30 -0.23 -24.90
C VAL A 449 -6.07 0.71 -25.83
N SER A 450 -6.83 0.15 -26.77
CA SER A 450 -7.59 0.91 -27.78
C SER A 450 -6.75 1.97 -28.52
N GLY A 451 -5.49 1.63 -28.82
CA GLY A 451 -4.57 2.53 -29.53
C GLY A 451 -3.94 3.63 -28.67
N ALA A 452 -4.06 3.61 -27.34
CA ALA A 452 -3.35 4.53 -26.44
C ALA A 452 -2.34 3.74 -25.58
N PRO A 453 -1.15 4.31 -25.29
CA PRO A 453 -0.20 3.65 -24.40
C PRO A 453 -0.60 3.81 -22.94
N HIS A 454 -0.49 2.71 -22.20
CA HIS A 454 -0.79 2.62 -20.78
C HIS A 454 0.34 1.89 -20.08
N PHE A 455 0.69 2.33 -18.88
CA PHE A 455 1.57 1.60 -17.99
C PHE A 455 0.74 0.98 -16.87
N PHE A 456 0.81 -0.32 -16.72
CA PHE A 456 0.10 -1.10 -15.71
C PHE A 456 1.10 -1.69 -14.75
N VAL A 457 0.91 -1.49 -13.45
CA VAL A 457 1.71 -2.15 -12.41
C VAL A 457 0.84 -3.32 -11.92
N PRO A 458 1.26 -4.60 -12.04
CA PRO A 458 0.55 -5.70 -11.41
C PRO A 458 0.43 -5.38 -9.93
N ALA A 459 -0.75 -5.55 -9.33
CA ALA A 459 -0.88 -5.35 -7.90
C ALA A 459 -0.10 -6.49 -7.23
N PRO A 460 1.08 -6.22 -6.66
CA PRO A 460 1.66 -7.19 -5.74
C PRO A 460 0.78 -7.10 -4.49
N ARG A 461 1.07 -7.93 -3.52
CA ARG A 461 0.57 -7.77 -2.15
C ARG A 461 1.15 -6.49 -1.51
N ALA A 462 0.78 -5.31 -2.02
CA ALA A 462 1.41 -4.02 -1.83
C ALA A 462 0.41 -2.89 -1.47
N ALA A 463 0.99 -1.74 -1.15
CA ALA A 463 0.38 -0.51 -0.62
C ALA A 463 -0.68 0.20 -1.52
N SER A 464 -1.14 -0.45 -2.59
CA SER A 464 -2.24 -0.04 -3.47
C SER A 464 -2.77 -1.31 -4.17
N GLY A 465 -4.06 -1.63 -4.12
CA GLY A 465 -4.64 -2.72 -4.97
C GLY A 465 -5.70 -2.19 -5.93
N PRO A 466 -6.62 -2.99 -6.55
CA PRO A 466 -6.65 -4.44 -6.82
C PRO A 466 -6.22 -4.80 -8.26
N ASP A 467 -5.97 -6.09 -8.51
CA ASP A 467 -5.76 -6.69 -9.85
C ASP A 467 -7.09 -6.84 -10.62
N MET A 468 -7.17 -6.26 -11.82
CA MET A 468 -8.28 -6.40 -12.78
C MET A 468 -7.79 -6.63 -14.23
N LEU A 469 -6.49 -6.88 -14.41
CA LEU A 469 -5.81 -6.56 -15.68
C LEU A 469 -5.37 -7.73 -16.58
N PRO A 470 -5.14 -8.98 -16.13
CA PRO A 470 -4.62 -10.01 -17.03
C PRO A 470 -5.55 -10.40 -18.20
N ASP A 471 -6.87 -10.45 -17.99
CA ASP A 471 -7.80 -10.89 -19.04
C ASP A 471 -8.11 -9.83 -20.11
N LEU A 472 -7.95 -8.54 -19.78
CA LEU A 472 -8.29 -7.41 -20.67
C LEU A 472 -7.19 -7.07 -21.69
N LEU A 473 -5.98 -7.62 -21.55
CA LEU A 473 -4.78 -7.19 -22.30
C LEU A 473 -4.23 -8.22 -23.30
N ARG A 474 -5.06 -9.16 -23.77
CA ARG A 474 -4.66 -10.28 -24.66
C ARG A 474 -3.98 -9.90 -26.00
N SER A 475 -3.82 -8.62 -26.35
CA SER A 475 -3.27 -8.22 -27.65
C SER A 475 -2.33 -7.00 -27.67
N ALA A 476 -1.84 -6.51 -26.53
CA ALA A 476 -1.29 -5.15 -26.52
C ALA A 476 -0.02 -4.88 -25.70
N VAL A 477 0.72 -5.87 -25.21
CA VAL A 477 1.89 -5.62 -24.32
C VAL A 477 3.14 -5.23 -25.13
N GLU A 478 3.71 -4.06 -24.85
CA GLU A 478 4.94 -3.55 -25.50
C GLU A 478 6.20 -3.85 -24.66
N ARG A 479 6.14 -3.66 -23.34
CA ARG A 479 7.27 -3.89 -22.41
C ARG A 479 6.80 -4.49 -21.09
N VAL A 480 7.68 -5.24 -20.43
CA VAL A 480 7.44 -5.85 -19.11
C VAL A 480 8.61 -5.48 -18.19
N TRP A 481 8.27 -5.04 -16.98
CA TRP A 481 9.20 -4.69 -15.91
C TRP A 481 9.24 -5.82 -14.89
N LEU A 482 10.44 -6.28 -14.52
CA LEU A 482 10.66 -7.46 -13.69
C LEU A 482 11.38 -7.13 -12.39
N ARG A 483 11.05 -7.84 -11.32
CA ARG A 483 11.76 -7.77 -10.04
C ARG A 483 12.87 -8.81 -10.02
N THR A 484 14.10 -8.37 -9.71
CA THR A 484 15.27 -9.25 -9.63
C THR A 484 15.83 -9.26 -8.22
N SER A 485 16.28 -10.43 -7.75
CA SER A 485 16.81 -10.63 -6.39
C SER A 485 18.29 -11.04 -6.42
N PRO A 486 19.11 -10.66 -5.42
CA PRO A 486 20.56 -10.92 -5.41
C PRO A 486 20.97 -12.34 -4.96
N TRP A 487 20.06 -13.32 -4.95
CA TRP A 487 20.42 -14.66 -4.49
C TRP A 487 21.32 -15.37 -5.51
N PRO A 488 22.34 -16.14 -5.07
CA PRO A 488 23.23 -16.85 -5.97
C PRO A 488 22.46 -17.80 -6.90
N ALA A 489 22.93 -17.92 -8.14
CA ALA A 489 22.39 -18.85 -9.12
C ALA A 489 22.60 -20.28 -8.62
N LEU A 490 21.52 -20.99 -8.28
CA LEU A 490 21.58 -22.43 -8.07
C LEU A 490 21.42 -23.07 -9.45
N THR A 491 22.52 -23.50 -10.05
CA THR A 491 22.47 -24.30 -11.28
C THR A 491 22.05 -25.71 -10.91
N LEU A 492 20.75 -25.98 -10.90
CA LEU A 492 20.24 -27.35 -10.87
C LEU A 492 20.29 -27.87 -12.31
N ALA A 493 21.32 -28.65 -12.63
CA ALA A 493 21.33 -29.43 -13.85
C ALA A 493 20.28 -30.54 -13.72
N TRP A 494 19.10 -30.32 -14.31
CA TRP A 494 18.09 -31.36 -14.46
C TRP A 494 18.56 -32.36 -15.53
N GLN A 495 18.81 -33.60 -15.13
CA GLN A 495 19.13 -34.73 -16.02
C GLN A 495 17.87 -35.56 -16.32
N GLY A 496 16.74 -34.92 -16.61
CA GLY A 496 15.51 -35.60 -17.02
C GLY A 496 15.24 -35.42 -18.50
N ASP A 497 14.64 -36.44 -19.12
CA ASP A 497 14.28 -36.46 -20.54
C ASP A 497 13.24 -35.38 -20.86
N LEU A 498 13.69 -34.31 -21.53
CA LEU A 498 12.88 -33.19 -21.99
C LEU A 498 11.71 -33.64 -22.89
N ASP A 499 11.86 -34.77 -23.58
CA ASP A 499 10.80 -35.32 -24.43
C ASP A 499 9.59 -35.81 -23.62
N TRP A 500 9.78 -36.24 -22.37
CA TRP A 500 8.66 -36.63 -21.50
C TRP A 500 7.81 -35.41 -21.11
N ALA A 501 8.44 -34.31 -20.72
CA ALA A 501 7.74 -33.07 -20.36
C ALA A 501 7.02 -32.44 -21.57
N LEU A 502 7.63 -32.53 -22.77
CA LEU A 502 7.01 -32.08 -24.02
C LEU A 502 5.81 -32.94 -24.42
N ARG A 503 5.88 -34.26 -24.24
CA ARG A 503 4.74 -35.17 -24.51
C ARG A 503 3.54 -34.87 -23.61
N LEU A 504 3.76 -34.68 -22.30
CA LEU A 504 2.70 -34.30 -21.35
C LEU A 504 2.05 -32.96 -21.71
N ALA A 505 2.85 -31.97 -22.11
CA ALA A 505 2.35 -30.67 -22.54
C ALA A 505 1.55 -30.74 -23.86
N GLN A 506 1.92 -31.65 -24.77
CA GLN A 506 1.20 -31.86 -26.02
C GLN A 506 -0.12 -32.61 -25.83
N GLU A 507 -0.18 -33.56 -24.89
CA GLU A 507 -1.41 -34.27 -24.55
C GLU A 507 -2.43 -33.34 -23.86
N LEU A 508 -1.98 -32.48 -22.94
CA LEU A 508 -2.85 -31.50 -22.26
C LEU A 508 -3.38 -30.40 -23.19
N VAL A 509 -2.75 -30.17 -24.35
CA VAL A 509 -3.19 -29.20 -25.37
C VAL A 509 -4.14 -29.84 -26.38
N ARG A 510 -4.22 -31.17 -26.47
CA ARG A 510 -5.15 -31.87 -27.37
C ARG A 510 -6.53 -32.11 -26.76
N ASP A 511 -6.63 -32.14 -25.43
CA ASP A 511 -7.89 -32.32 -24.70
C ASP A 511 -8.57 -31.01 -24.25
N ALA A 512 -8.04 -29.85 -24.67
CA ALA A 512 -8.63 -28.52 -24.47
C ALA A 512 -8.95 -27.87 -25.82
#